data_AF-G5R955-F1
#
_entry.id   AF-G5R955-F1
#
_cell.length_a   1.000
_cell.length_b   1.000
_cell.length_c   1.000
_cell.angle_alpha   90.00
_cell.angle_beta   90.00
_cell.angle_gamma   90.00
#
_symmetry.space_group_name_H-M   'P 1'
#
loop_
_entity.id
_entity.type
_entity.pdbx_description
1 polymer ?
#
loop_
_entity_poly.entity_id
_entity_poly.type
_entity_poly.pdbx_seq_one_letter_code
_entity_poly.pdbx_strand_id
1 'polypeptide(L)'
;MAEITAAGRIPLLVGGTMLYFKALLEGLSPLPSADPEVRSRIEQQAAELGWEALHQQLQEIDPVAAARIHPNDPQRLSRALEVFFISGKTLTELTQTSGDALPYQVHQFAIAPASRELLHQRIELRFHQMLASGFEAEVRALFARGDLHTDLPSIRCVGYRQMWSYIEGEISYDEMVYRGVCATRQLAKRQMTWLRGWEGVRWLDSENPDRARKEVLQVVGAIAD
;
A
#
# COMPACT_ATOMS: atom_id res chain seq x y z
N MET A 1 -6.90 -19.17 -2.20
CA MET A 1 -7.12 -19.87 -0.91
C MET A 1 -7.91 -21.16 -1.08
N ALA A 2 -8.97 -21.19 -1.89
CA ALA A 2 -9.76 -22.39 -2.15
C ALA A 2 -8.93 -23.64 -2.51
N GLU A 3 -7.98 -23.53 -3.44
CA GLU A 3 -7.08 -24.65 -3.81
C GLU A 3 -6.21 -25.16 -2.65
N ILE A 4 -5.80 -24.27 -1.74
CA ILE A 4 -4.97 -24.63 -0.59
C ILE A 4 -5.82 -25.42 0.42
N THR A 5 -7.01 -24.91 0.73
CA THR A 5 -7.98 -25.56 1.62
C THR A 5 -8.48 -26.89 1.05
N ALA A 6 -8.78 -26.95 -0.26
CA ALA A 6 -9.20 -28.18 -0.94
C ALA A 6 -8.12 -29.28 -0.90
N ALA A 7 -6.86 -28.89 -0.77
CA ALA A 7 -5.73 -29.80 -0.58
C ALA A 7 -5.44 -30.13 0.90
N GLY A 8 -6.34 -29.80 1.84
CA GLY A 8 -6.19 -30.09 3.27
C GLY A 8 -5.13 -29.26 3.99
N ARG A 9 -4.76 -28.09 3.45
CA ARG A 9 -3.73 -27.20 4.02
C ARG A 9 -4.35 -25.89 4.48
N ILE A 10 -3.65 -25.19 5.38
CA ILE A 10 -4.04 -23.87 5.87
C ILE A 10 -3.33 -22.78 5.04
N PRO A 11 -4.06 -21.85 4.40
CA PRO A 11 -3.44 -20.69 3.76
C PRO A 11 -2.80 -19.75 4.78
N LEU A 12 -1.50 -19.52 4.67
CA LEU A 12 -0.77 -18.51 5.45
C LEU A 12 -0.44 -17.30 4.56
N LEU A 13 -1.12 -16.19 4.81
CA LEU A 13 -0.93 -14.94 4.07
C LEU A 13 0.13 -14.09 4.79
N VAL A 14 1.22 -13.75 4.09
CA VAL A 14 2.35 -13.00 4.66
C VAL A 14 2.65 -11.77 3.81
N GLY A 15 2.75 -10.60 4.43
CA GLY A 15 3.10 -9.36 3.74
C GLY A 15 2.92 -8.12 4.62
N GLY A 16 3.26 -6.96 4.06
CA GLY A 16 3.13 -5.65 4.72
C GLY A 16 2.16 -4.68 4.04
N THR A 17 1.31 -5.18 3.13
CA THR A 17 0.35 -4.36 2.36
C THR A 17 -1.01 -4.41 3.03
N MET A 18 -1.18 -3.69 4.14
CA MET A 18 -2.37 -3.76 5.00
C MET A 18 -3.68 -3.44 4.28
N LEU A 19 -3.66 -2.57 3.25
CA LEU A 19 -4.84 -2.32 2.42
C LEU A 19 -5.34 -3.60 1.72
N TYR A 20 -4.44 -4.50 1.30
CA TYR A 20 -4.82 -5.77 0.66
C TYR A 20 -5.41 -6.74 1.68
N PHE A 21 -4.85 -6.79 2.90
CA PHE A 21 -5.46 -7.57 3.98
C PHE A 21 -6.86 -7.06 4.33
N LYS A 22 -7.03 -5.73 4.40
CA LYS A 22 -8.33 -5.11 4.71
C LYS A 22 -9.36 -5.43 3.63
N ALA A 23 -8.99 -5.22 2.37
CA ALA A 23 -9.81 -5.56 1.21
C ALA A 23 -10.20 -7.05 1.19
N LEU A 24 -9.27 -7.94 1.57
CA LEU A 24 -9.53 -9.37 1.61
C LEU A 24 -10.48 -9.75 2.76
N LEU A 25 -10.28 -9.21 3.96
CA LEU A 25 -11.04 -9.55 5.16
C LEU A 25 -12.45 -8.96 5.15
N GLU A 26 -12.57 -7.68 4.83
CA GLU A 26 -13.81 -6.91 4.90
C GLU A 26 -14.55 -6.87 3.56
N GLY A 27 -13.91 -7.31 2.47
CA GLY A 27 -14.37 -7.08 1.11
C GLY A 27 -14.10 -5.65 0.63
N LEU A 28 -14.28 -5.44 -0.67
CA LEU A 28 -14.32 -4.10 -1.25
C LEU A 28 -15.70 -3.87 -1.87
N SER A 29 -16.25 -2.68 -1.65
CA SER A 29 -17.45 -2.25 -2.36
C SER A 29 -17.26 -2.38 -3.87
N PRO A 30 -18.28 -2.82 -4.62
CA PRO A 30 -18.18 -2.98 -6.06
C PRO A 30 -18.10 -1.58 -6.71
N LEU A 31 -16.88 -1.18 -7.05
CA LEU A 31 -16.61 0.08 -7.73
C LEU A 31 -16.17 -0.19 -9.18
N PRO A 32 -16.46 0.72 -10.13
CA PRO A 32 -15.95 0.58 -11.49
C PRO A 32 -14.43 0.50 -11.49
N SER A 33 -13.86 -0.31 -12.39
CA SER A 33 -12.40 -0.36 -12.58
C SER A 33 -11.87 1.00 -13.04
N ALA A 34 -10.56 1.19 -12.94
CA ALA A 34 -9.91 2.40 -13.45
C ALA A 34 -10.14 2.56 -14.95
N ASP A 35 -10.44 3.78 -15.39
CA ASP A 35 -10.57 4.13 -16.81
C ASP A 35 -9.50 5.17 -17.18
N PRO A 36 -8.48 4.79 -18.00
CA PRO A 36 -7.41 5.69 -18.38
C PRO A 36 -7.88 6.96 -19.10
N GLU A 37 -8.94 6.89 -19.91
CA GLU A 37 -9.45 8.06 -20.63
C GLU A 37 -10.09 9.06 -19.67
N VAL A 38 -10.88 8.56 -18.71
CA VAL A 38 -11.50 9.39 -17.68
C VAL A 38 -10.42 10.03 -16.79
N ARG A 39 -9.40 9.28 -16.38
CA ARG A 39 -8.28 9.85 -15.62
C ARG A 39 -7.54 10.93 -16.37
N SER A 40 -7.23 10.69 -17.64
CA SER A 40 -6.55 11.67 -18.47
C SER A 40 -7.35 12.98 -18.58
N ARG A 41 -8.67 12.90 -18.73
CA ARG A 41 -9.55 14.08 -18.72
C ARG A 41 -9.54 14.81 -17.37
N ILE A 42 -9.59 14.09 -16.26
CA ILE A 42 -9.50 14.66 -14.91
C ILE A 42 -8.15 15.37 -14.71
N GLU A 43 -7.05 14.73 -15.10
CA GLU A 43 -5.71 15.29 -14.99
C GLU A 43 -5.54 16.54 -15.87
N GLN A 44 -6.10 16.53 -17.08
CA GLN A 44 -6.13 17.71 -17.95
C GLN A 44 -6.89 18.87 -17.30
N GLN A 45 -8.09 18.61 -16.78
CA GLN A 45 -8.86 19.62 -16.05
C GLN A 45 -8.11 20.15 -14.83
N ALA A 46 -7.41 19.29 -14.09
CA ALA A 46 -6.60 19.69 -12.95
C ALA A 46 -5.40 20.55 -13.37
N ALA A 47 -4.82 20.32 -14.55
CA ALA A 47 -3.75 21.16 -15.09
C ALA A 47 -4.25 22.54 -15.52
N GLU A 48 -5.49 22.63 -16.04
CA GLU A 48 -6.09 23.88 -16.53
C GLU A 48 -6.69 24.73 -15.39
N LEU A 49 -7.38 24.09 -14.44
CA LEU A 49 -8.18 24.76 -13.40
C LEU A 49 -7.62 24.60 -11.98
N GLY A 50 -6.74 23.63 -11.76
CA GLY A 50 -6.21 23.26 -10.45
C GLY A 50 -7.09 22.26 -9.69
N TRP A 51 -6.47 21.49 -8.80
CA TRP A 51 -7.17 20.48 -7.97
C TRP A 51 -8.22 21.06 -7.03
N GLU A 52 -8.09 22.32 -6.62
CA GLU A 52 -9.08 23.00 -5.78
C GLU A 52 -10.44 23.11 -6.49
N ALA A 53 -10.44 23.44 -7.79
CA ALA A 53 -11.66 23.53 -8.58
C ALA A 53 -12.33 22.16 -8.72
N LEU A 54 -11.54 21.09 -8.89
CA LEU A 54 -12.06 19.72 -8.93
C LEU A 54 -12.59 19.26 -7.56
N HIS A 55 -12.01 19.76 -6.46
CA HIS A 55 -12.54 19.49 -5.11
C HIS A 55 -13.90 20.16 -4.90
N GLN A 56 -14.06 21.41 -5.36
CA GLN A 56 -15.37 22.09 -5.36
C GLN A 56 -16.40 21.33 -6.20
N GLN A 57 -16.00 20.84 -7.38
CA GLN A 57 -16.85 19.99 -8.19
C GLN A 57 -17.26 18.70 -7.46
N LEU A 58 -16.32 18.04 -6.78
CA LEU A 58 -16.64 16.88 -5.95
C LEU A 58 -17.60 17.26 -4.81
N GLN A 59 -17.46 18.44 -4.22
CA GLN A 59 -18.34 18.90 -3.15
C GLN A 59 -19.80 19.08 -3.61
N GLU A 60 -20.02 19.50 -4.86
CA GLU A 60 -21.36 19.58 -5.44
C GLU A 60 -21.94 18.19 -5.75
N ILE A 61 -21.09 17.25 -6.18
CA ILE A 61 -21.49 15.88 -6.58
C ILE A 61 -21.68 14.95 -5.37
N ASP A 62 -20.70 14.90 -4.48
CA ASP A 62 -20.60 14.00 -3.32
C ASP A 62 -20.01 14.77 -2.11
N PRO A 63 -20.85 15.56 -1.39
CA PRO A 63 -20.41 16.36 -0.25
C PRO A 63 -19.75 15.52 0.86
N VAL A 64 -20.17 14.27 1.03
CA VAL A 64 -19.66 13.36 2.06
C VAL A 64 -18.22 12.93 1.73
N ALA A 65 -17.96 12.54 0.47
CA ALA A 65 -16.60 12.24 0.03
C ALA A 65 -15.71 13.48 0.05
N ALA A 66 -16.22 14.64 -0.40
CA ALA A 66 -15.47 15.90 -0.42
C ALA A 66 -15.04 16.35 1.00
N ALA A 67 -15.89 16.19 2.00
CA ALA A 67 -15.54 16.50 3.40
C ALA A 67 -14.43 15.59 3.96
N ARG A 68 -14.33 14.35 3.47
CA ARG A 68 -13.33 13.36 3.91
C ARG A 68 -12.01 13.46 3.14
N ILE A 69 -12.05 13.84 1.87
CA ILE A 69 -10.89 13.89 0.98
C ILE A 69 -10.33 15.30 1.00
N HIS A 70 -9.07 15.45 1.44
CA HIS A 70 -8.41 16.75 1.41
C HIS A 70 -8.17 17.19 -0.05
N PRO A 71 -8.30 18.49 -0.39
CA PRO A 71 -7.97 19.01 -1.73
C PRO A 71 -6.54 18.70 -2.24
N ASN A 72 -5.62 18.34 -1.34
CA ASN A 72 -4.21 18.05 -1.64
C ASN A 72 -3.96 16.53 -1.80
N ASP A 73 -5.02 15.72 -1.86
CA ASP A 73 -4.96 14.28 -2.12
C ASP A 73 -5.49 14.00 -3.55
N PRO A 74 -4.67 14.28 -4.59
CA PRO A 74 -5.12 14.17 -5.98
C PRO A 74 -5.52 12.74 -6.34
N GLN A 75 -4.92 11.73 -5.70
CA GLN A 75 -5.22 10.33 -5.96
C GLN A 75 -6.65 9.98 -5.49
N ARG A 76 -7.02 10.37 -4.27
CA ARG A 76 -8.38 10.10 -3.76
C ARG A 76 -9.43 10.98 -4.44
N LEU A 77 -9.10 12.24 -4.71
CA LEU A 77 -9.98 13.17 -5.39
C LEU A 77 -10.30 12.71 -6.82
N SER A 78 -9.26 12.41 -7.60
CA SER A 78 -9.40 11.83 -8.95
C SER A 78 -10.22 10.55 -8.92
N ARG A 79 -9.97 9.65 -7.95
CA ARG A 79 -10.73 8.41 -7.83
C ARG A 79 -12.21 8.63 -7.53
N ALA A 80 -12.57 9.58 -6.67
CA ALA A 80 -13.96 9.86 -6.35
C ALA A 80 -14.74 10.43 -7.56
N LEU A 81 -14.11 11.34 -8.30
CA LEU A 81 -14.68 11.87 -9.55
C LEU A 81 -14.74 10.81 -10.66
N GLU A 82 -13.69 10.00 -10.81
CA GLU A 82 -13.63 8.89 -11.77
C GLU A 82 -14.79 7.93 -11.57
N VAL A 83 -15.06 7.53 -10.31
CA VAL A 83 -16.20 6.67 -9.98
C VAL A 83 -17.51 7.30 -10.47
N PHE A 84 -17.74 8.58 -10.15
CA PHE A 84 -18.95 9.26 -10.59
C PHE A 84 -19.07 9.39 -12.11
N PHE A 85 -17.99 9.75 -12.82
CA PHE A 85 -18.05 9.91 -14.28
C PHE A 85 -18.27 8.60 -15.03
N ILE A 86 -17.81 7.46 -14.50
CA ILE A 86 -18.02 6.16 -15.12
C ILE A 86 -19.43 5.63 -14.82
N SER A 87 -19.87 5.68 -13.56
CA SER A 87 -21.10 5.00 -13.14
C SER A 87 -22.33 5.90 -13.00
N GLY A 88 -22.16 7.23 -13.01
CA GLY A 88 -23.22 8.19 -12.71
C GLY A 88 -23.70 8.17 -11.25
N LYS A 89 -23.00 7.42 -10.38
CA LYS A 89 -23.30 7.25 -8.95
C LYS A 89 -22.14 7.76 -8.13
N THR A 90 -22.43 8.41 -7.00
CA THR A 90 -21.38 8.95 -6.14
C THR A 90 -20.54 7.85 -5.48
N LEU A 91 -19.33 8.18 -5.05
CA LEU A 91 -18.47 7.25 -4.30
C LEU A 91 -19.16 6.84 -3.00
N THR A 92 -19.75 7.80 -2.29
CA THR A 92 -20.50 7.56 -1.06
C THR A 92 -21.63 6.56 -1.28
N GLU A 93 -22.47 6.73 -2.31
CA GLU A 93 -23.55 5.77 -2.63
C GLU A 93 -23.01 4.35 -2.86
N LEU A 94 -22.00 4.19 -3.71
CA LEU A 94 -21.48 2.85 -4.02
C LEU A 94 -20.78 2.20 -2.83
N THR A 95 -20.18 2.99 -1.93
CA THR A 95 -19.56 2.46 -0.71
C THR A 95 -20.55 2.10 0.40
N GLN A 96 -21.86 2.38 0.25
CA GLN A 96 -22.88 1.85 1.16
C GLN A 96 -23.06 0.34 1.03
N THR A 97 -22.76 -0.22 -0.14
CA THR A 97 -22.72 -1.67 -0.34
C THR A 97 -21.33 -2.18 0.00
N SER A 98 -21.20 -2.90 1.11
CA SER A 98 -19.94 -3.59 1.45
C SER A 98 -19.70 -4.78 0.52
N GLY A 99 -18.43 -5.10 0.28
CA GLY A 99 -18.07 -6.35 -0.37
C GLY A 99 -18.32 -7.55 0.55
N ASP A 100 -18.22 -8.76 -0.02
CA ASP A 100 -18.30 -9.98 0.77
C ASP A 100 -17.09 -10.09 1.70
N ALA A 101 -17.37 -10.29 3.00
CA ALA A 101 -16.35 -10.58 3.98
C ALA A 101 -15.71 -11.95 3.69
N LEU A 102 -14.47 -12.12 4.17
CA LEU A 102 -13.75 -13.36 3.93
C LEU A 102 -14.44 -14.56 4.62
N PRO A 103 -14.83 -15.63 3.88
CA PRO A 103 -15.52 -16.78 4.46
C PRO A 103 -14.52 -17.76 5.11
N TYR A 104 -13.62 -17.24 5.95
CA TYR A 104 -12.60 -17.99 6.65
C TYR A 104 -12.52 -17.54 8.11
N GLN A 105 -12.23 -18.47 9.00
CA GLN A 105 -11.74 -18.12 10.33
C GLN A 105 -10.27 -17.69 10.19
N VAL A 106 -9.98 -16.44 10.55
CA VAL A 106 -8.64 -15.86 10.40
C VAL A 106 -8.00 -15.60 11.76
N HIS A 107 -6.78 -16.10 11.93
CA HIS A 107 -5.90 -15.70 13.02
C HIS A 107 -4.90 -14.66 12.52
N GLN A 108 -4.93 -13.48 13.13
CA GLN A 108 -4.19 -12.32 12.65
C GLN A 108 -2.99 -12.05 13.55
N PHE A 109 -1.81 -11.96 12.95
CA PHE A 109 -0.56 -11.71 13.66
C PHE A 109 0.17 -10.52 13.04
N ALA A 110 0.75 -9.68 13.88
CA ALA A 110 1.68 -8.62 13.50
C ALA A 110 3.03 -8.91 14.13
N ILE A 111 4.09 -8.99 13.32
CA ILE A 111 5.46 -9.14 13.81
C ILE A 111 6.23 -7.85 13.60
N ALA A 112 6.81 -7.30 14.66
CA ALA A 112 7.55 -6.05 14.61
C ALA A 112 8.69 -6.03 15.66
N PRO A 113 9.75 -5.23 15.45
CA PRO A 113 10.77 -5.01 16.48
C PRO A 113 10.19 -4.31 17.71
N ALA A 114 10.76 -4.61 18.87
CA ALA A 114 10.36 -4.01 20.15
C ALA A 114 10.52 -2.47 20.20
N SER A 115 11.46 -1.90 19.43
CA SER A 115 11.68 -0.45 19.39
C SER A 115 11.73 0.10 17.97
N ARG A 116 11.35 1.37 17.85
CA ARG A 116 11.40 2.11 16.58
C ARG A 116 12.84 2.34 16.12
N GLU A 117 13.74 2.56 17.08
CA GLU A 117 15.15 2.82 16.85
C GLU A 117 15.82 1.58 16.24
N LEU A 118 15.50 0.38 16.74
CA LEU A 118 15.97 -0.88 16.18
C LEU A 118 15.41 -1.11 14.76
N LEU A 119 14.13 -0.81 14.54
CA LEU A 119 13.53 -0.87 13.21
C LEU A 119 14.26 0.05 12.21
N HIS A 120 14.60 1.28 12.62
CA HIS A 120 15.33 2.22 11.76
C HIS A 120 16.74 1.72 11.43
N GLN A 121 17.46 1.15 12.41
CA GLN A 121 18.78 0.56 12.20
C GLN A 121 18.71 -0.62 11.21
N ARG A 122 17.74 -1.52 11.38
CA ARG A 122 17.54 -2.67 10.48
C ARG A 122 17.16 -2.23 9.06
N ILE A 123 16.36 -1.18 8.92
CA ILE A 123 16.00 -0.60 7.62
C ILE A 123 17.24 -0.08 6.89
N GLU A 124 18.08 0.69 7.58
CA GLU A 124 19.29 1.27 7.00
C GLU A 124 20.30 0.20 6.60
N LEU A 125 20.56 -0.76 7.51
CA LEU A 125 21.42 -1.91 7.22
C LEU A 125 20.92 -2.69 6.00
N ARG A 126 19.61 -3.01 5.93
CA ARG A 126 19.02 -3.72 4.80
C ARG A 126 19.18 -2.94 3.49
N PHE A 127 19.00 -1.62 3.51
CA PHE A 127 19.13 -0.80 2.30
C PHE A 127 20.57 -0.86 1.75
N HIS A 128 21.58 -0.77 2.62
CA HIS A 128 22.97 -0.96 2.21
C HIS A 128 23.26 -2.37 1.71
N GLN A 129 22.67 -3.40 2.33
CA GLN A 129 22.79 -4.78 1.84
C GLN A 129 22.19 -4.95 0.43
N MET A 130 21.06 -4.30 0.14
CA MET A 130 20.48 -4.30 -1.21
C MET A 130 21.43 -3.67 -2.23
N LEU A 131 22.02 -2.50 -1.92
CA LEU A 131 23.01 -1.84 -2.78
C LEU A 131 24.22 -2.75 -3.05
N ALA A 132 24.78 -3.36 -2.00
CA ALA A 132 25.88 -4.30 -2.10
C ALA A 132 25.53 -5.58 -2.88
N SER A 133 24.25 -5.92 -2.96
CA SER A 133 23.74 -7.09 -3.71
C SER A 133 23.36 -6.77 -5.15
N GLY A 134 23.71 -5.58 -5.66
CA GLY A 134 23.48 -5.22 -7.06
C GLY A 134 22.14 -4.53 -7.34
N PHE A 135 21.52 -3.89 -6.33
CA PHE A 135 20.25 -3.17 -6.53
C PHE A 135 20.32 -2.09 -7.63
N GLU A 136 21.42 -1.34 -7.74
CA GLU A 136 21.58 -0.37 -8.83
C GLU A 136 21.53 -1.03 -10.21
N ALA A 137 22.20 -2.18 -10.38
CA ALA A 137 22.22 -2.88 -11.65
C ALA A 137 20.83 -3.39 -12.04
N GLU A 138 20.05 -3.88 -11.07
CA GLU A 138 18.64 -4.26 -11.27
C GLU A 138 17.81 -3.07 -11.79
N VAL A 139 17.90 -1.91 -11.14
CA VAL A 139 17.12 -0.73 -11.57
C VAL A 139 17.61 -0.17 -12.90
N ARG A 140 18.92 -0.20 -13.18
CA ARG A 140 19.46 0.19 -14.49
C ARG A 140 18.92 -0.69 -15.62
N ALA A 141 18.77 -2.00 -15.38
CA ALA A 141 18.17 -2.90 -16.36
C ALA A 141 16.69 -2.55 -16.63
N LEU A 142 15.93 -2.18 -15.60
CA LEU A 142 14.56 -1.69 -15.77
C LEU A 142 14.51 -0.36 -16.51
N PHE A 143 15.39 0.58 -16.16
CA PHE A 143 15.49 1.89 -16.80
C PHE A 143 15.81 1.77 -18.29
N ALA A 144 16.73 0.88 -18.65
CA ALA A 144 17.16 0.66 -20.03
C ALA A 144 16.06 0.12 -20.96
N ARG A 145 14.93 -0.37 -20.43
CA ARG A 145 13.81 -0.83 -21.26
C ARG A 145 13.12 0.30 -22.03
N GLY A 146 13.13 1.52 -21.48
CA GLY A 146 12.53 2.70 -22.11
C GLY A 146 10.99 2.76 -22.13
N ASP A 147 10.29 1.73 -21.65
CA ASP A 147 8.82 1.66 -21.59
C ASP A 147 8.25 1.93 -20.18
N LEU A 148 9.11 2.15 -19.21
CA LEU A 148 8.74 2.41 -17.82
C LEU A 148 8.88 3.90 -17.50
N HIS A 149 7.95 4.44 -16.73
CA HIS A 149 7.95 5.85 -16.31
C HIS A 149 7.49 5.98 -14.85
N THR A 150 7.72 7.17 -14.28
CA THR A 150 7.57 7.45 -12.84
C THR A 150 6.13 7.43 -12.33
N ASP A 151 5.14 7.28 -13.22
CA ASP A 151 3.74 7.16 -12.82
C ASP A 151 3.30 5.71 -12.57
N LEU A 152 4.12 4.75 -12.99
CA LEU A 152 3.86 3.34 -12.76
C LEU A 152 4.04 2.99 -11.27
N PRO A 153 3.11 2.19 -10.69
CA PRO A 153 3.23 1.74 -9.31
C PRO A 153 4.56 1.03 -8.99
N SER A 154 5.11 0.28 -9.96
CA SER A 154 6.39 -0.41 -9.84
C SER A 154 7.57 0.56 -9.66
N ILE A 155 7.61 1.65 -10.43
CA ILE A 155 8.69 2.65 -10.34
C ILE A 155 8.54 3.53 -9.10
N ARG A 156 7.31 3.74 -8.62
CA ARG A 156 7.03 4.46 -7.37
C ARG A 156 7.37 3.67 -6.11
N CYS A 157 7.79 2.41 -6.22
CA CYS A 157 8.25 1.62 -5.08
C CYS A 157 9.43 2.30 -4.35
N VAL A 158 9.47 2.13 -3.03
CA VAL A 158 10.57 2.63 -2.19
C VAL A 158 11.88 1.99 -2.63
N GLY A 159 12.94 2.80 -2.70
CA GLY A 159 14.23 2.41 -3.27
C GLY A 159 14.24 2.65 -4.78
N TYR A 160 13.29 2.06 -5.52
CA TYR A 160 13.22 2.18 -6.99
C TYR A 160 13.04 3.63 -7.42
N ARG A 161 12.10 4.37 -6.82
CA ARG A 161 11.86 5.78 -7.20
C ARG A 161 13.11 6.65 -7.01
N GLN A 162 13.86 6.40 -5.94
CA GLN A 162 15.07 7.16 -5.62
C GLN A 162 16.22 6.78 -6.54
N MET A 163 16.41 5.48 -6.79
CA MET A 163 17.41 4.99 -7.74
C MET A 163 17.12 5.47 -9.16
N TRP A 164 15.84 5.57 -9.54
CA TRP A 164 15.41 6.15 -10.82
C TRP A 164 15.86 7.60 -10.98
N SER A 165 15.57 8.46 -10.00
CA SER A 165 16.04 9.87 -10.00
C SER A 165 17.56 9.99 -10.03
N TYR A 166 18.29 9.06 -9.40
CA TYR A 166 19.76 9.02 -9.50
C TYR A 166 20.23 8.67 -10.92
N ILE A 167 19.61 7.67 -11.56
CA ILE A 167 19.95 7.25 -12.93
C ILE A 167 19.63 8.37 -13.94
N GLU A 168 18.56 9.13 -13.72
CA GLU A 168 18.20 10.31 -14.52
C GLU A 168 19.13 11.52 -14.28
N GLY A 169 20.02 11.45 -13.28
CA GLY A 169 20.96 12.52 -12.95
C GLY A 169 20.34 13.68 -12.14
N GLU A 170 19.14 13.49 -11.59
CA GLU A 170 18.44 14.51 -10.80
C GLU A 170 19.05 14.71 -9.39
N ILE A 171 19.64 13.64 -8.84
CA ILE A 171 20.22 13.62 -7.48
C ILE A 171 21.54 12.84 -7.47
N SER A 172 22.39 13.13 -6.47
CA SER A 172 23.63 12.37 -6.24
C SER A 172 23.35 10.97 -5.66
N TYR A 173 24.36 10.11 -5.70
CA TYR A 173 24.29 8.77 -5.10
C TYR A 173 23.99 8.85 -3.59
N ASP A 174 24.70 9.70 -2.85
CA ASP A 174 24.50 9.85 -1.39
C ASP A 174 23.09 10.34 -1.05
N GLU A 175 22.56 11.28 -1.85
CA GLU A 175 21.19 11.77 -1.69
C GLU A 175 20.16 10.68 -2.01
N MET A 176 20.40 9.84 -3.02
CA MET A 176 19.57 8.67 -3.33
C MET A 176 19.51 7.70 -2.15
N VAL A 177 20.66 7.38 -1.54
CA VAL A 177 20.73 6.50 -0.37
C VAL A 177 19.95 7.12 0.80
N TYR A 178 20.22 8.38 1.12
CA TYR A 178 19.53 9.10 2.19
C TYR A 178 18.00 9.08 2.00
N ARG A 179 17.52 9.46 0.80
CA ARG A 179 16.09 9.48 0.48
C ARG A 179 15.48 8.07 0.51
N GLY A 180 16.19 7.06 0.02
CA GLY A 180 15.72 5.67 0.00
C GLY A 180 15.49 5.11 1.40
N VAL A 181 16.44 5.35 2.31
CA VAL A 181 16.32 4.99 3.73
C VAL A 181 15.17 5.75 4.40
N CYS A 182 15.09 7.06 4.22
CA CYS A 182 13.99 7.86 4.76
C CYS A 182 12.62 7.41 4.25
N ALA A 183 12.47 7.14 2.95
CA ALA A 183 11.24 6.64 2.35
C ALA A 183 10.85 5.26 2.93
N THR A 184 11.83 4.38 3.19
CA THR A 184 11.60 3.08 3.83
C THR A 184 11.13 3.23 5.28
N ARG A 185 11.73 4.14 6.06
CA ARG A 185 11.27 4.46 7.42
C ARG A 185 9.84 5.00 7.41
N GLN A 186 9.48 5.87 6.46
CA GLN A 186 8.12 6.38 6.32
C GLN A 186 7.11 5.30 5.92
N LEU A 187 7.48 4.38 5.04
CA LEU A 187 6.68 3.21 4.72
C LEU A 187 6.41 2.37 5.97
N ALA A 188 7.47 2.01 6.70
CA ALA A 188 7.35 1.24 7.94
C ALA A 188 6.50 1.95 9.00
N LYS A 189 6.65 3.27 9.15
CA LYS A 189 5.79 4.09 10.02
C LYS A 189 4.32 3.94 9.64
N ARG A 190 3.97 4.08 8.36
CA ARG A 190 2.58 3.94 7.88
C ARG A 190 2.06 2.52 8.12
N GLN A 191 2.89 1.50 7.90
CA GLN A 191 2.55 0.12 8.19
C GLN A 191 2.23 -0.10 9.68
N MET A 192 3.05 0.45 10.58
CA MET A 192 2.79 0.40 12.01
C MET A 192 1.53 1.18 12.41
N THR A 193 1.24 2.32 11.76
CA THR A 193 -0.02 3.05 11.99
C THR A 193 -1.24 2.19 11.66
N TRP A 194 -1.22 1.46 10.54
CA TRP A 194 -2.28 0.50 10.20
C TRP A 194 -2.47 -0.57 11.27
N LEU A 195 -1.37 -1.21 11.70
CA LEU A 195 -1.42 -2.32 12.65
C LEU A 195 -1.87 -1.91 14.06
N ARG A 196 -1.58 -0.68 14.49
CA ARG A 196 -2.00 -0.16 15.81
C ARG A 196 -3.52 -0.05 15.96
N GLY A 197 -4.23 0.24 14.88
CA GLY A 197 -5.69 0.32 14.85
C GLY A 197 -6.36 -0.97 14.40
N TRP A 198 -5.60 -2.05 14.23
CA TRP A 198 -6.10 -3.29 13.64
C TRP A 198 -6.75 -4.18 14.70
N GLU A 199 -8.04 -4.48 14.52
CA GLU A 199 -8.80 -5.27 15.48
C GLU A 199 -8.38 -6.75 15.47
N GLY A 200 -8.29 -7.35 16.66
CA GLY A 200 -7.99 -8.78 16.82
C GLY A 200 -6.57 -9.21 16.43
N VAL A 201 -5.64 -8.28 16.21
CA VAL A 201 -4.25 -8.60 15.88
C VAL A 201 -3.46 -9.01 17.13
N ARG A 202 -2.70 -10.11 17.01
CA ARG A 202 -1.75 -10.55 18.05
C ARG A 202 -0.34 -10.09 17.70
N TRP A 203 0.32 -9.43 18.65
CA TRP A 203 1.66 -8.87 18.43
C TRP A 203 2.75 -9.87 18.78
N LEU A 204 3.68 -10.04 17.84
CA LEU A 204 4.86 -10.89 17.95
C LEU A 204 6.12 -10.01 17.89
N ASP A 205 7.13 -10.36 18.67
CA ASP A 205 8.41 -9.67 18.68
C ASP A 205 9.36 -10.26 17.62
N SER A 206 9.86 -9.41 16.71
CA SER A 206 10.81 -9.85 15.68
C SER A 206 12.17 -10.29 16.22
N GLU A 207 12.52 -9.89 17.45
CA GLU A 207 13.78 -10.26 18.10
C GLU A 207 13.71 -11.61 18.81
N ASN A 208 12.52 -12.20 18.94
CA ASN A 208 12.33 -13.51 19.58
C ASN A 208 11.54 -14.48 18.67
N PRO A 209 12.16 -14.98 17.59
CA PRO A 209 11.49 -15.79 16.58
C PRO A 209 10.95 -17.11 17.15
N ASP A 210 11.66 -17.74 18.10
CA ASP A 210 11.21 -18.99 18.72
C ASP A 210 9.96 -18.79 19.57
N ARG A 211 9.89 -17.70 20.34
CA ARG A 211 8.69 -17.33 21.10
C ARG A 211 7.54 -16.99 20.16
N ALA A 212 7.80 -16.19 19.12
CA ALA A 212 6.80 -15.83 18.12
C ALA A 212 6.19 -17.08 17.47
N ARG A 213 7.03 -18.05 17.08
CA ARG A 213 6.55 -19.33 16.53
C ARG A 213 5.69 -20.11 17.52
N LYS A 214 6.11 -20.21 18.78
CA LYS A 214 5.34 -20.91 19.83
C LYS A 214 3.97 -20.27 20.05
N GLU A 215 3.89 -18.95 20.03
CA GLU A 215 2.62 -18.22 20.18
C GLU A 215 1.67 -18.49 19.01
N VAL A 216 2.18 -18.47 17.77
CA VAL A 216 1.38 -18.85 16.60
C VAL A 216 0.87 -20.29 16.72
N LEU A 217 1.74 -21.24 17.08
CA LEU A 217 1.37 -22.65 17.26
C LEU A 217 0.34 -22.84 18.37
N GLN A 218 0.41 -22.07 19.47
CA GLN A 218 -0.58 -22.15 20.54
C GLN A 218 -1.95 -21.66 20.09
N VAL A 219 -2.00 -20.55 19.35
CA VAL A 219 -3.26 -19.96 18.87
C VAL A 219 -3.93 -20.82 17.81
N VAL A 220 -3.14 -21.39 16.89
CA VAL A 220 -3.66 -22.25 15.82
C VAL A 220 -3.89 -23.69 16.30
N GLY A 221 -3.02 -24.20 17.17
CA GLY A 221 -3.03 -25.58 17.65
C GLY A 221 -4.13 -25.88 18.67
N ALA A 222 -4.65 -24.89 19.41
CA ALA A 222 -5.80 -25.07 20.30
C ALA A 222 -7.13 -25.40 19.59
N ILE A 223 -7.11 -25.53 18.26
CA ILE A 223 -8.27 -25.81 17.39
C ILE A 223 -8.05 -27.08 16.56
N ALA A 224 -6.87 -27.71 16.66
CA ALA A 224 -6.55 -28.96 15.97
C ALA A 224 -6.97 -30.23 16.76
N ASP A 225 -7.45 -30.06 17.99
CA ASP A 225 -8.10 -31.06 18.85
C ASP A 225 -9.62 -30.81 18.90
#